data_AF-A0A933XMS2-F1
#
_entry.id   AF-A0A933XMS2-F1
#
_cell.length_a   1.000
_cell.length_b   1.000
_cell.length_c   1.000
_cell.angle_alpha   90.00
_cell.angle_beta   90.00
_cell.angle_gamma   90.00
#
_symmetry.space_group_name_H-M   'P 1'
#
loop_
_entity.id
_entity.type
_entity.pdbx_description
1 polymer ?
#
loop_
_entity_poly.entity_id
_entity_poly.type
_entity_poly.pdbx_seq_one_letter_code
_entity_poly.pdbx_strand_id
1 'polypeptide(L)' 'MTVRLNITMEEETYARLKRTVPPKKMSAFISAAVRSKLGPGRETLDAAYRAARKEPWRATLADEWSRTETESWPA' A
#
# COMPACT_ATOMS: atom_id res chain seq x y z
N MET A 1 14.91 -6.55 -8.89
CA MET A 1 16.26 -6.62 -8.31
C MET A 1 16.12 -6.71 -6.79
N THR A 2 16.64 -7.76 -6.16
CA THR A 2 16.49 -7.97 -4.71
C THR A 2 17.73 -7.44 -4.00
N VAL A 3 17.62 -6.28 -3.35
CA VAL A 3 18.74 -5.66 -2.62
C VAL A 3 18.76 -6.20 -1.19
N ARG A 4 19.91 -6.70 -0.73
CA ARG A 4 20.13 -7.03 0.68
C ARG A 4 20.73 -5.82 1.39
N LEU A 5 20.13 -5.43 2.51
CA LEU A 5 20.58 -4.31 3.33
C LEU A 5 20.93 -4.83 4.72
N ASN A 6 22.05 -4.34 5.26
CA ASN A 6 22.37 -4.49 6.67
C ASN A 6 21.78 -3.28 7.40
N ILE A 7 20.96 -3.53 8.43
CA ILE A 7 20.27 -2.48 9.17
C ILE A 7 20.78 -2.52 10.60
N THR A 8 21.31 -1.40 11.07
CA THR A 8 21.62 -1.19 12.48
C THR A 8 20.38 -0.62 13.17
N MET A 9 19.98 -1.21 14.29
CA MET A 9 18.87 -0.72 15.12
C MET A 9 19.21 -0.89 16.59
N GLU A 10 18.48 -0.18 17.44
CA GLU A 10 18.60 -0.31 18.89
C GLU A 10 18.25 -1.72 19.37
N GLU A 11 19.01 -2.22 20.35
CA GLU A 11 18.88 -3.59 20.87
C GLU A 11 17.48 -3.84 21.45
N GLU A 12 16.92 -2.90 22.21
CA GLU A 12 15.57 -3.03 22.78
C GLU A 12 14.49 -3.16 21.68
N THR A 13 14.63 -2.36 20.64
CA THR A 13 13.75 -2.39 19.46
C THR A 13 13.86 -3.74 18.74
N TYR A 14 15.08 -4.25 18.55
CA TYR A 14 15.32 -5.56 17.95
C TYR A 14 14.72 -6.70 18.80
N ALA A 15 14.94 -6.67 20.11
CA ALA A 15 14.42 -7.67 21.05
C ALA A 15 12.89 -7.70 21.05
N ARG A 16 12.24 -6.53 21.04
CA ARG A 16 10.79 -6.42 20.97
C ARG A 16 10.27 -6.98 19.65
N LEU A 17 10.86 -6.58 18.52
CA LEU A 17 10.51 -7.11 17.19
C LEU A 17 10.61 -8.63 17.14
N LYS A 18 11.69 -9.21 17.68
CA LYS A 18 11.91 -10.66 17.71
C LYS A 18 10.85 -11.41 18.51
N ARG A 19 10.27 -10.77 19.54
CA ARG A 19 9.16 -11.33 20.33
C ARG A 19 7.80 -11.20 19.65
N THR A 20 7.55 -10.11 18.93
CA THR A 20 6.23 -9.82 18.34
C THR A 20 6.04 -10.40 16.95
N VAL A 21 7.10 -10.46 16.15
CA VAL A 21 7.01 -10.89 14.75
C VAL A 21 7.21 -12.40 14.65
N PRO A 22 6.36 -13.13 13.89
CA PRO A 22 6.56 -14.55 13.66
C PRO A 22 7.94 -14.88 13.10
N PRO A 23 8.49 -16.06 13.40
CA PRO A 23 9.78 -16.48 12.88
C PRO A 23 9.80 -16.44 11.34
N LYS A 24 10.94 -16.03 10.78
CA LYS A 24 11.15 -15.83 9.32
C LYS A 24 10.29 -14.73 8.66
N LYS A 25 9.51 -13.93 9.41
CA LYS A 25 8.70 -12.82 8.88
C LYS A 25 9.28 -11.41 9.14
N MET A 26 10.44 -11.32 9.80
CA MET A 26 11.07 -10.05 10.16
C MET A 26 11.28 -9.09 8.97
N SER A 27 11.89 -9.58 7.89
CA SER A 27 12.16 -8.75 6.70
C SER A 27 10.87 -8.27 6.03
N ALA A 28 9.85 -9.13 5.95
CA ALA A 28 8.55 -8.76 5.41
C ALA A 28 7.85 -7.70 6.27
N PHE A 29 7.92 -7.84 7.60
CA PHE A 29 7.39 -6.86 8.54
C PHE A 29 8.07 -5.50 8.39
N ILE A 30 9.41 -5.46 8.40
CA ILE A 30 10.18 -4.21 8.24
C ILE A 30 9.84 -3.55 6.90
N SER A 31 9.79 -4.33 5.81
CA SER A 31 9.45 -3.82 4.49
C SER A 31 8.04 -3.20 4.43
N ALA A 32 7.06 -3.85 5.08
CA ALA A 32 5.70 -3.33 5.16
C ALA A 32 5.63 -2.04 5.99
N ALA A 33 6.31 -2.00 7.13
CA ALA A 33 6.37 -0.82 7.98
C ALA A 33 7.03 0.36 7.28
N VAL A 34 8.15 0.14 6.59
CA VAL A 34 8.83 1.17 5.78
C VAL A 34 7.94 1.63 4.64
N ARG A 35 7.28 0.72 3.92
CA ARG A 35 6.34 1.07 2.85
C ARG A 35 5.16 1.87 3.37
N SER A 36 4.64 1.55 4.55
CA SER A 36 3.57 2.32 5.18
C SER A 36 4.03 3.71 5.61
N LYS A 37 5.28 3.83 6.08
CA LYS A 37 5.84 5.10 6.54
C LYS A 37 6.24 6.03 5.38
N LEU A 38 6.79 5.46 4.30
CA LEU A 38 7.23 6.19 3.12
C LEU A 38 6.15 6.28 2.04
N GLY A 39 5.06 5.53 2.18
CA GLY A 39 3.94 5.58 1.27
C GLY A 39 3.31 6.97 1.28
N PRO A 40 2.65 7.36 0.17
CA PRO A 40 1.93 8.63 0.12
C PRO A 40 0.94 8.69 1.28
N GLY A 41 0.97 9.78 2.05
CA GLY A 41 0.02 10.00 3.13
C GLY A 41 -1.41 9.98 2.59
N ARG A 42 -2.39 9.78 3.48
CA ARG A 42 -3.81 9.76 3.11
C ARG A 42 -4.22 11.01 2.32
N GLU A 43 -3.69 12.16 2.69
CA GLU A 43 -3.94 13.43 1.99
C GLU A 43 -3.37 13.45 0.57
N THR A 44 -2.16 12.93 0.38
CA THR A 44 -1.54 12.80 -0.94
C THR A 44 -2.33 11.84 -1.83
N LEU A 45 -2.80 10.72 -1.26
CA LEU A 45 -3.66 9.77 -1.97
C LEU A 45 -5.01 10.40 -2.32
N ASP A 46 -5.67 11.07 -1.39
CA ASP A 46 -6.96 11.73 -1.64
C ASP A 46 -6.84 12.81 -2.71
N ALA A 47 -5.78 13.63 -2.66
CA ALA A 47 -5.48 14.61 -3.69
C ALA A 47 -5.27 13.95 -5.07
N ALA A 48 -4.51 12.84 -5.13
CA ALA A 48 -4.30 12.08 -6.35
C ALA A 48 -5.62 11.50 -6.89
N TYR A 49 -6.48 10.94 -6.03
CA TYR A 49 -7.80 10.44 -6.44
C TYR A 49 -8.71 11.54 -6.95
N ARG A 50 -8.75 12.70 -6.26
CA ARG A 50 -9.53 13.87 -6.71
C ARG A 50 -9.03 14.43 -8.04
N ALA A 51 -7.72 14.44 -8.26
CA ALA A 51 -7.13 14.83 -9.53
C ALA A 51 -7.51 13.84 -10.63
N ALA A 52 -7.32 12.54 -10.38
CA ALA A 52 -7.65 11.49 -11.33
C ALA A 52 -9.15 11.47 -11.70
N ARG A 53 -10.05 11.77 -10.75
CA ARG A 53 -11.50 11.91 -11.01
C ARG A 53 -11.83 12.95 -12.09
N LYS A 54 -10.96 13.95 -12.31
CA LYS A 54 -11.16 15.00 -13.31
C LYS A 54 -10.71 14.58 -14.72
N GLU A 55 -10.07 13.43 -14.86
CA GLU A 55 -9.56 12.99 -16.16
C GLU A 55 -10.70 12.52 -17.07
N PRO A 56 -10.83 13.07 -18.30
CA PRO A 56 -11.98 12.79 -19.17
C PRO A 56 -12.15 11.31 -19.54
N TRP A 57 -11.03 10.60 -19.71
CA TRP A 57 -11.03 9.18 -20.07
C TRP A 57 -11.68 8.29 -19.00
N ARG A 58 -11.71 8.74 -17.73
CA ARG A 58 -12.37 7.97 -16.66
C ARG A 58 -13.88 7.91 -16.82
N ALA A 59 -14.50 8.94 -17.40
CA ALA A 59 -15.93 8.92 -17.67
C ALA A 59 -16.26 7.87 -18.74
N THR A 60 -15.47 7.84 -19.81
CA THR A 60 -15.58 6.82 -20.86
C THR A 60 -15.33 5.42 -20.30
N LEU A 61 -14.28 5.24 -19.50
CA LEU A 61 -13.98 3.95 -18.89
C LEU A 61 -15.09 3.49 -17.94
N ALA A 62 -15.65 4.39 -17.12
CA ALA A 62 -16.75 4.04 -16.22
C ALA A 62 -18.01 3.60 -17.01
N ASP A 63 -18.33 4.29 -18.12
CA ASP A 63 -19.43 3.91 -19.01
C ASP A 63 -19.17 2.55 -19.68
N GLU A 64 -17.96 2.29 -20.18
CA GLU A 64 -17.58 0.98 -20.71
C GLU A 64 -17.72 -0.13 -19.67
N TRP A 65 -17.21 0.08 -18.46
CA TRP A 65 -17.31 -0.89 -17.37
C TRP A 65 -18.75 -1.16 -16.97
N SER A 66 -19.58 -0.12 -16.87
CA SER A 66 -21.01 -0.27 -16.53
C SER A 66 -21.79 -1.16 -17.52
N ARG A 67 -21.34 -1.24 -18.78
CA ARG A 67 -21.95 -2.08 -19.82
C ARG A 67 -21.49 -3.54 -19.74
N THR A 68 -20.31 -3.77 -19.17
CA THR A 68 -19.73 -5.12 -18.99
C THR A 68 -19.96 -5.69 -17.59
N GLU A 69 -20.33 -4.84 -16.64
CA GLU A 69 -20.63 -5.21 -15.26
C GLU A 69 -21.98 -5.95 -15.21
N THR A 70 -21.89 -7.27 -15.23
CA THR A 70 -23.04 -8.19 -15.16
C THR A 70 -23.31 -8.68 -13.73
N GLU A 71 -22.37 -8.42 -12.81
CA GLU A 71 -22.50 -8.76 -11.40
C GLU A 71 -23.24 -7.62 -10.69
N SER A 72 -24.43 -7.92 -10.18
CA SER A 72 -25.28 -6.98 -9.44
C SER A 72 -24.77 -6.83 -8.00
N TRP A 73 -23.57 -6.25 -7.87
CA TRP A 73 -23.03 -5.93 -6.56
C TRP A 73 -23.90 -4.88 -5.87
N PRO A 74 -24.28 -5.07 -4.59
CA PRO A 74 -24.99 -4.04 -3.85
C PRO A 74 -24.10 -2.79 -3.73
N ALA A 75 -24.73 -1.64 -3.97
CA ALA A 75 -24.12 -0.31 -3.89
C ALA A 75 -23.66 0.07 -2.47
#